data_AF-A0A837ILY2-F1
#
_entry.id   AF-A0A837ILY2-F1
#
_cell.length_a   1.000
_cell.length_b   1.000
_cell.length_c   1.000
_cell.angle_alpha   90.00
_cell.angle_beta   90.00
_cell.angle_gamma   90.00
#
_symmetry.space_group_name_H-M   'P 1'
#
loop_
_entity.id
_entity.type
_entity.pdbx_description
1 polymer ?
#
loop_
_entity_poly.entity_id
_entity_poly.type
_entity_poly.pdbx_seq_one_letter_code
_entity_poly.pdbx_strand_id
1 'polypeptide(L)'
;MLYPLVLTVLAVLLSWVNFQPGTWLSGWDTIHPELNFALYFQRSIFGAWQEVQGLGSVASQAHAAELPRMFLYYPLSFVLPDIFLRYAYFFSTLILGPLGVYFFPQKNTF
;
A
#
# COMPACT_ATOMS: atom_id res chain seq x y z
N MET A 1 -4.77 -27.08 5.14
CA MET A 1 -4.36 -26.40 3.88
C MET A 1 -5.53 -25.86 3.07
N LEU A 2 -6.75 -26.42 3.18
CA LEU A 2 -7.93 -25.93 2.45
C LEU A 2 -8.26 -24.45 2.74
N TYR A 3 -8.31 -24.03 4.01
CA TYR A 3 -8.72 -22.67 4.37
C TYR A 3 -7.79 -21.57 3.85
N PRO A 4 -6.44 -21.64 4.00
CA PRO A 4 -5.54 -20.68 3.37
C PRO A 4 -5.73 -20.59 1.85
N LEU A 5 -5.92 -21.73 1.18
CA LEU A 5 -6.13 -21.77 -0.27
C LEU A 5 -7.44 -21.08 -0.67
N VAL A 6 -8.53 -21.33 0.06
CA VAL A 6 -9.81 -20.65 -0.17
C VAL A 6 -9.66 -19.14 0.03
N LEU A 7 -8.99 -18.70 1.11
CA LEU A 7 -8.74 -17.27 1.36
C LEU A 7 -7.91 -16.63 0.25
N THR A 8 -6.85 -17.28 -0.21
CA THR A 8 -6.03 -16.79 -1.32
C THR A 8 -6.84 -16.70 -2.62
N VAL A 9 -7.61 -17.73 -2.96
CA VAL A 9 -8.45 -17.74 -4.18
C VAL A 9 -9.48 -16.61 -4.13
N LEU A 10 -10.16 -16.42 -3.01
CA LEU A 10 -11.13 -15.32 -2.85
C LEU A 10 -10.45 -13.95 -2.97
N ALA A 11 -9.30 -13.74 -2.34
CA ALA A 11 -8.56 -12.48 -2.44
C ALA A 11 -8.06 -12.20 -3.87
N VAL A 12 -7.63 -13.22 -4.60
CA VAL A 12 -7.25 -13.10 -6.02
C VAL A 12 -8.46 -12.77 -6.88
N LEU A 13 -9.60 -13.42 -6.67
CA LEU A 13 -10.85 -13.11 -7.38
C LEU A 13 -11.30 -11.67 -7.12
N LEU A 14 -11.26 -11.21 -5.87
CA LEU A 14 -11.57 -9.82 -5.52
C LEU A 14 -10.60 -8.84 -6.21
N SER A 15 -9.31 -9.15 -6.20
CA SER A 15 -8.29 -8.33 -6.87
C SER A 15 -8.55 -8.23 -8.37
N TRP A 16 -8.89 -9.35 -9.01
CA TRP A 16 -9.21 -9.41 -10.44
C TRP A 16 -10.44 -8.57 -10.79
N VAL A 17 -11.54 -8.72 -10.04
CA VAL A 17 -12.79 -7.99 -10.30
C VAL A 17 -12.65 -6.48 -10.06
N ASN A 18 -11.72 -6.06 -9.19
CA ASN A 18 -11.47 -4.65 -8.89
C ASN A 18 -10.30 -4.04 -9.67
N PHE A 19 -9.62 -4.82 -10.51
CA PHE A 19 -8.56 -4.29 -11.35
C PHE A 19 -9.16 -3.65 -12.60
N GLN A 20 -8.77 -2.40 -12.86
CA GLN A 20 -9.15 -1.69 -14.08
C GLN A 20 -7.87 -1.36 -14.88
N PRO A 21 -7.70 -1.95 -16.08
CA PRO A 21 -6.53 -1.69 -16.91
C PRO A 21 -6.44 -0.23 -17.36
N GLY A 22 -5.22 0.32 -17.38
CA GLY A 22 -4.97 1.67 -17.89
C GLY A 22 -5.45 2.82 -17.00
N THR A 23 -5.91 2.53 -15.78
CA THR A 23 -6.33 3.57 -14.82
C THR A 23 -5.37 3.66 -13.65
N TRP A 24 -5.23 4.87 -13.10
CA TRP A 24 -4.58 5.07 -11.81
C TRP A 24 -5.56 4.73 -10.70
N LEU A 25 -5.20 3.78 -9.84
CA LEU A 25 -5.86 3.66 -8.55
C LEU A 25 -5.52 4.93 -7.78
N SER A 26 -6.50 5.80 -7.50
CA SER A 26 -6.30 7.02 -6.68
C SER A 26 -7.11 6.98 -5.38
N GLY A 27 -6.55 7.59 -4.33
CA GLY A 27 -7.08 7.54 -2.96
C GLY A 27 -7.77 8.85 -2.62
N TRP A 28 -8.30 8.98 -1.40
CA TRP A 28 -8.92 10.23 -0.96
C TRP A 28 -7.93 11.40 -0.93
N ASP A 29 -6.68 11.12 -0.59
CA ASP A 29 -5.56 12.05 -0.48
C ASP A 29 -4.96 12.44 -1.84
N THR A 30 -5.27 11.76 -2.95
CA THR A 30 -4.71 12.01 -4.30
C THR A 30 -3.18 12.15 -4.36
N ILE A 31 -2.45 11.64 -3.36
CA ILE A 31 -0.98 11.65 -3.38
C ILE A 31 -0.46 10.32 -3.93
N HIS A 32 0.50 10.43 -4.84
CA HIS A 32 1.08 9.32 -5.59
C HIS A 32 2.59 9.30 -5.38
N PRO A 33 3.09 8.54 -4.38
CA PRO A 33 4.52 8.40 -4.13
C PRO A 33 5.31 7.90 -5.34
N GLU A 34 4.67 7.09 -6.17
CA GLU A 34 5.24 6.48 -7.37
C GLU A 34 5.71 7.50 -8.42
N LEU A 35 5.18 8.72 -8.40
CA LEU A 35 5.61 9.78 -9.33
C LEU A 35 6.93 10.45 -8.90
N ASN A 36 7.25 10.45 -7.60
CA ASN A 36 8.52 10.99 -7.08
C ASN A 36 8.80 10.46 -5.67
N PHE A 37 9.43 9.28 -5.59
CA PHE A 37 9.76 8.64 -4.32
C PHE A 37 10.69 9.48 -3.44
N ALA A 38 11.69 10.14 -4.02
CA ALA A 38 12.67 10.93 -3.26
C ALA A 38 11.98 12.08 -2.50
N LEU A 39 11.13 12.84 -3.19
CA LEU A 39 10.32 13.90 -2.60
C LEU A 39 9.36 13.35 -1.54
N TYR A 40 8.76 12.18 -1.79
CA TYR A 40 7.81 11.58 -0.87
C TYR A 40 8.49 11.08 0.42
N PHE A 41 9.67 10.47 0.33
CA PHE A 41 10.48 10.11 1.51
C PHE A 41 10.88 11.35 2.32
N GLN A 42 11.34 12.42 1.66
CA GLN A 42 11.65 13.68 2.33
C GLN A 42 10.42 14.22 3.09
N ARG A 43 9.24 14.23 2.45
CA ARG A 43 7.98 14.67 3.06
C ARG A 43 7.48 13.73 4.16
N SER A 44 7.80 12.44 4.12
CA SER A 44 7.36 11.51 5.15
C SER A 44 8.24 11.61 6.40
N ILE A 45 9.54 11.85 6.23
CA ILE A 45 10.53 11.95 7.32
C ILE A 45 10.52 13.34 7.98
N PHE A 46 10.52 14.40 7.16
CA PHE A 46 10.56 15.80 7.63
C PHE A 46 9.17 16.46 7.61
N GLY A 47 8.12 15.65 7.52
CA GLY A 47 6.78 16.07 7.16
C GLY A 47 5.98 16.85 8.18
N ALA A 48 6.58 17.32 9.27
CA ALA A 48 5.87 18.07 10.31
C ALA A 48 5.16 19.31 9.74
N TRP A 49 5.75 19.93 8.71
CA TRP A 49 5.15 20.98 7.91
C TRP A 49 4.97 20.51 6.46
N GLN A 50 3.82 20.83 5.86
CA GLN A 50 3.43 20.41 4.52
C GLN A 50 3.08 21.63 3.68
N GLU A 51 4.06 22.09 2.90
CA GLU A 51 3.90 23.23 1.98
C GLU A 51 2.84 22.98 0.90
N VAL A 52 2.57 21.71 0.57
CA VAL A 52 1.58 21.33 -0.44
C VAL A 52 0.12 21.46 0.02
N GLN A 53 -0.12 21.65 1.32
CA GLN A 53 -1.46 21.75 1.87
C GLN A 53 -1.87 23.23 1.99
N GLY A 54 -2.52 23.77 0.94
CA GLY A 54 -3.00 25.16 0.93
C GLY A 54 -1.85 26.18 0.91
N LEU A 55 -1.79 27.05 1.92
CA LEU A 55 -0.66 27.99 2.14
C LEU A 55 0.48 27.36 2.97
N GLY A 56 0.40 26.04 3.18
CA GLY A 56 1.21 25.31 4.15
C GLY A 56 0.40 24.98 5.40
N SER A 57 0.51 23.74 5.87
CA SER A 57 -0.15 23.27 7.09
C SER A 57 0.78 22.38 7.90
N VAL A 58 0.58 22.38 9.22
CA VAL A 58 1.12 21.31 10.07
C VAL A 58 0.52 19.99 9.64
N ALA A 59 1.29 18.91 9.76
CA ALA A 59 0.88 17.56 9.41
C ALA A 59 -0.40 17.12 10.14
N SER A 60 -1.54 17.19 9.47
CA SER A 60 -2.82 16.68 9.99
C SER A 60 -3.05 15.21 9.68
N GLN A 61 -2.35 14.65 8.69
CA GLN A 61 -2.60 13.31 8.14
C GLN A 61 -1.53 12.27 8.47
N ALA A 62 -0.73 12.48 9.52
CA ALA A 62 0.31 11.54 9.96
C ALA A 62 1.17 10.99 8.80
N HIS A 63 1.75 11.88 7.98
CA HIS A 63 2.55 11.52 6.79
C HIS A 63 3.66 10.50 7.07
N ALA A 64 4.19 10.45 8.29
CA ALA A 64 5.17 9.43 8.70
C ALA A 64 4.60 7.99 8.70
N ALA A 65 3.28 7.82 8.83
CA ALA A 65 2.60 6.52 8.76
C ALA A 65 2.68 5.86 7.38
N GLU A 66 3.12 6.61 6.36
CA GLU A 66 3.36 6.09 5.01
C GLU A 66 4.70 5.38 4.86
N LEU A 67 5.64 5.60 5.78
CA LEU A 67 6.98 5.00 5.70
C LEU A 67 6.96 3.45 5.61
N PRO A 68 6.16 2.72 6.41
CA PRO A 68 6.07 1.27 6.29
C PRO A 68 5.65 0.80 4.90
N ARG A 69 4.67 1.50 4.29
CA ARG A 69 4.26 1.24 2.90
C ARG A 69 5.42 1.53 1.96
N MET A 70 6.03 2.71 2.06
CA MET A 70 7.14 3.16 1.19
C MET A 70 8.32 2.20 1.15
N PHE A 71 8.66 1.52 2.26
CA PHE A 71 9.71 0.49 2.28
C PHE A 71 9.39 -0.75 1.43
N LEU A 72 8.11 -1.08 1.24
CA LEU A 72 7.68 -2.12 0.31
C LEU A 72 7.46 -1.56 -1.10
N TYR A 73 7.00 -0.32 -1.18
CA TYR A 73 6.59 0.36 -2.39
C TYR A 73 7.77 0.73 -3.29
N TYR A 74 8.86 1.24 -2.71
CA TYR A 74 10.04 1.67 -3.47
C TYR A 74 10.78 0.50 -4.14
N PRO A 75 11.03 -0.65 -3.48
CA PRO A 75 11.62 -1.80 -4.17
C PRO A 75 10.74 -2.35 -5.31
N LEU A 76 9.41 -2.31 -5.14
CA LEU A 76 8.48 -2.80 -6.16
C LEU A 76 8.51 -1.94 -7.44
N SER A 77 8.86 -0.64 -7.35
CA SER A 77 8.92 0.26 -8.51
C SER A 77 10.03 -0.07 -9.50
N PHE A 78 11.05 -0.82 -9.08
CA PHE A 78 12.08 -1.32 -10.00
C PHE A 78 11.58 -2.45 -10.91
N VAL A 79 10.44 -3.07 -10.58
CA VAL A 79 9.91 -4.25 -11.27
C VAL A 79 8.57 -3.95 -11.96
N LEU A 80 7.74 -3.12 -11.35
CA LEU A 80 6.37 -2.85 -11.79
C LEU A 80 6.21 -1.45 -12.37
N PRO A 81 5.36 -1.25 -13.39
CA PRO A 81 4.98 0.07 -13.88
C PRO A 81 4.26 0.90 -12.82
N ASP A 82 4.41 2.23 -12.87
CA ASP A 82 3.85 3.17 -11.88
C ASP A 82 2.35 2.98 -11.66
N ILE A 83 1.58 2.87 -12.76
CA ILE A 83 0.13 2.69 -12.75
C ILE A 83 -0.27 1.41 -11.98
N PHE A 84 0.58 0.38 -12.00
CA PHE A 84 0.30 -0.91 -11.39
C PHE A 84 0.81 -1.05 -9.95
N LEU A 85 1.77 -0.22 -9.52
CA LEU A 85 2.39 -0.33 -8.19
C LEU A 85 1.36 -0.35 -7.07
N ARG A 86 0.37 0.53 -7.16
CA ARG A 86 -0.66 0.66 -6.13
C ARG A 86 -1.62 -0.49 -6.09
N TYR A 87 -2.04 -0.98 -7.26
CA TYR A 87 -2.81 -2.22 -7.34
C TYR A 87 -2.02 -3.38 -6.71
N ALA A 88 -0.75 -3.55 -7.06
CA ALA A 88 0.08 -4.62 -6.51
C ALA A 88 0.18 -4.56 -4.98
N TYR A 89 0.40 -3.39 -4.40
CA TYR A 89 0.45 -3.23 -2.95
C TYR A 89 -0.90 -3.56 -2.28
N PHE A 90 -2.01 -2.98 -2.78
CA PHE A 90 -3.34 -3.24 -2.22
C PHE A 90 -3.74 -4.71 -2.33
N PHE A 91 -3.48 -5.34 -3.47
CA PHE A 91 -3.79 -6.76 -3.67
C PHE A 91 -2.89 -7.67 -2.83
N SER A 92 -1.60 -7.33 -2.68
CA SER A 92 -0.71 -8.08 -1.79
C SER A 92 -1.17 -8.02 -0.34
N THR A 93 -1.57 -6.85 0.16
CA THR A 93 -2.05 -6.69 1.54
C THR A 93 -3.41 -7.36 1.75
N LEU A 94 -4.29 -7.36 0.73
CA LEU A 94 -5.54 -8.10 0.74
C LEU A 94 -5.33 -9.62 0.83
N ILE A 95 -4.26 -10.15 0.24
CA ILE A 95 -3.90 -11.57 0.31
C ILE A 95 -3.18 -11.88 1.63
N LEU A 96 -2.17 -11.09 1.99
CA LEU A 96 -1.29 -11.35 3.13
C LEU A 96 -1.99 -11.12 4.48
N GLY A 97 -2.91 -10.16 4.57
CA GLY A 97 -3.64 -9.86 5.82
C GLY A 97 -4.41 -11.06 6.37
N PRO A 98 -5.37 -11.64 5.60
CA PRO A 98 -6.13 -12.81 6.03
C PRO A 98 -5.25 -14.03 6.31
N LEU A 99 -4.23 -14.27 5.48
CA LEU A 99 -3.28 -15.36 5.71
C LEU A 99 -2.48 -15.18 7.00
N GLY A 100 -2.02 -13.96 7.28
CA GLY A 100 -1.34 -13.60 8.52
C GLY A 100 -2.20 -13.89 9.74
N VAL A 101 -3.47 -13.46 9.72
CA VAL A 101 -4.44 -13.75 10.80
C VAL A 101 -4.70 -15.24 10.95
N TYR A 102 -4.75 -16.01 9.86
CA TYR A 102 -4.96 -17.46 9.93
C TYR A 102 -3.76 -18.20 10.57
N PHE A 103 -2.53 -17.87 10.17
CA PHE A 103 -1.33 -18.59 10.61
C PHE A 103 -0.78 -18.11 11.96
N PHE A 104 -0.98 -16.84 12.31
CA PHE A 104 -0.38 -16.27 13.52
C PHE A 104 -0.80 -16.98 14.83
N PRO A 105 -2.09 -17.29 15.07
CA PRO A 105 -2.52 -17.99 16.30
C PRO A 105 -2.04 -19.45 16.37
N GLN A 106 -1.96 -20.13 15.22
CA GLN A 106 -1.52 -21.53 15.14
C GLN A 106 -0.05 -21.71 15.54
N LYS A 107 0.75 -20.65 15.39
CA LYS A 107 2.16 -20.65 15.80
C LYS A 107 2.33 -20.57 17.33
N ASN A 108 1.34 -20.03 18.05
CA ASN A 108 1.41 -19.76 19.48
C ASN A 108 0.60 -20.73 20.35
N THR A 109 0.04 -21.78 19.74
CA THR A 109 -0.62 -22.87 20.47
C THR A 109 0.41 -23.97 20.69
N PHE A 110 0.85 -24.13 21.94
CA PHE A 110 1.68 -25.25 22.41
C PHE A 110 0.92 -26.57 22.37
#